data_AF-A0A2L0F1W5-F1
#
_entry.id   AF-A0A2L0F1W5-F1
#
_cell.length_a   1.000
_cell.length_b   1.000
_cell.length_c   1.000
_cell.angle_alpha   90.00
_cell.angle_beta   90.00
_cell.angle_gamma   90.00
#
_symmetry.space_group_name_H-M   'P 1'
#
loop_
_entity.id
_entity.type
_entity.pdbx_description
1 polymer ?
#
loop_
_entity_poly.entity_id
_entity_poly.type
_entity_poly.pdbx_seq_one_letter_code
_entity_poly.pdbx_strand_id
1 'polypeptide(L)'
;MRPRARRRAFSAASSAALSAALAGCGSDGGPLTGVSSFRVEVVSVNGAPPPPADLPLPANRGDTADVWAFTIEARDPAGRPAPFDGMVRLSVEPGAVLDVASEEEGAAVGRNIRLRGGVASGVVRVTAAYGPTRLWVEDIGYQPAPRGQKPVCANGLNDDAPGDVLIDFPADPGCAFADDDTEEEGSFSAGNSQPVAYALPTVADVQGGGSTTPYAFEGIQINTAAPRRVVVTRVARDGFYVTDLTGEDGGYNHLFAFNFNTPANMRVCDRLEYLAGTVNEFFGFTELSFPSYEIAGFRAGDVCPVPEPRVLDARTIADPVAMERLESGLVRVEGYHISANFGPKPATGNTFGPDRSNCDLNGDGQIDFASPSEGRCANTCSDDPECSEWTSYSARGNYKISNGSSMIQVQTGTVSAFDPTSHRGEVLGAVSGTLRNFSGGSLNWTIEARCPDDLACEAPGCVPAPKPSKEACVRARSLDDNDAETN
;
A
#
# COMPACT_ATOMS: atom_id res chain seq x y z
N MET A 1 49.86 87.40 32.01
CA MET A 1 49.11 87.42 33.29
C MET A 1 49.04 86.00 33.83
N ARG A 2 49.51 85.77 35.06
CA ARG A 2 49.39 84.52 35.84
C ARG A 2 48.02 84.51 36.57
N PRO A 3 47.40 83.36 36.88
CA PRO A 3 47.81 82.48 38.01
C PRO A 3 47.80 80.96 37.69
N ARG A 4 48.72 80.12 38.19
CA ARG A 4 48.68 79.30 39.44
C ARG A 4 47.30 78.66 39.71
N ALA A 5 47.10 77.40 40.07
CA ALA A 5 47.88 76.18 40.29
C ALA A 5 46.86 75.09 40.72
N ARG A 6 47.11 73.78 40.52
CA ARG A 6 47.12 72.72 41.56
C ARG A 6 47.03 71.30 41.00
N ARG A 7 47.74 70.45 41.73
CA ARG A 7 47.98 69.00 41.62
C ARG A 7 46.71 68.17 41.81
N ARG A 8 46.71 66.94 41.27
CA ARG A 8 46.37 65.71 42.02
C ARG A 8 47.03 64.49 41.38
N ALA A 9 47.59 63.65 42.25
CA ALA A 9 48.29 62.39 41.99
C ALA A 9 47.32 61.20 42.12
N PHE A 10 47.82 60.00 41.78
CA PHE A 10 47.40 58.60 42.05
C PHE A 10 47.44 57.81 40.73
N SER A 11 47.81 56.54 40.62
CA SER A 11 48.71 55.63 41.35
C SER A 11 48.80 54.37 40.47
N ALA A 12 49.89 53.61 40.66
CA ALA A 12 50.20 52.33 40.04
C ALA A 12 49.06 51.28 40.07
N ALA A 13 49.06 50.36 39.11
CA ALA A 13 49.16 48.92 39.41
C ALA A 13 49.42 48.07 38.15
N SER A 14 50.26 47.07 38.37
CA SER A 14 50.80 46.04 37.50
C SER A 14 49.77 45.20 36.74
N SER A 15 50.04 44.92 35.47
CA SER A 15 49.37 43.85 34.71
C SER A 15 50.14 42.54 34.90
N ALA A 16 49.58 41.64 35.71
CA ALA A 16 49.97 40.24 35.76
C ALA A 16 49.40 39.53 34.52
N ALA A 17 50.27 38.89 33.73
CA ALA A 17 49.88 38.02 32.64
C ALA A 17 49.32 36.72 33.24
N LEU A 18 48.00 36.54 33.13
CA LEU A 18 47.29 35.32 33.47
C LEU A 18 47.43 34.35 32.29
N SER A 19 48.24 33.30 32.45
CA SER A 19 48.28 32.17 31.51
C SER A 19 46.96 31.42 31.61
N ALA A 20 46.04 31.68 30.69
CA ALA A 20 44.82 30.90 30.52
C ALA A 20 45.20 29.51 29.98
N ALA A 21 45.02 28.48 30.82
CA ALA A 21 45.05 27.10 30.38
C ALA A 21 43.86 26.87 29.43
N LEU A 22 44.17 26.71 28.14
CA LEU A 22 43.23 26.17 27.17
C LEU A 22 43.01 24.69 27.54
N ALA A 23 41.88 24.39 28.18
CA ALA A 23 41.35 23.04 28.21
C ALA A 23 40.91 22.68 26.79
N GLY A 24 41.83 22.10 26.01
CA GLY A 24 41.51 21.46 24.75
C GLY A 24 40.54 20.30 25.01
N CYS A 25 39.53 20.17 24.17
CA CYS A 25 38.73 18.95 24.10
C CYS A 25 39.69 17.78 23.85
N GLY A 26 39.94 16.96 24.87
CA GLY A 26 40.76 15.77 24.75
C GLY A 26 40.08 14.78 23.82
N SER A 27 40.69 14.53 22.67
CA SER A 27 40.37 13.42 21.77
C SER A 27 40.95 12.13 22.37
N ASP A 28 40.51 11.74 23.56
CA ASP A 28 40.89 10.47 24.20
C ASP A 28 40.00 9.31 23.73
N GLY A 29 39.58 9.34 22.46
CA GLY A 29 39.14 8.15 21.77
C GLY A 29 40.36 7.51 21.15
N GLY A 30 40.86 6.42 21.74
CA GLY A 30 41.81 5.54 21.04
C GLY A 30 41.27 5.14 19.66
N PRO A 31 42.11 4.60 18.75
CA PRO A 31 41.62 4.12 17.47
C PRO A 31 40.45 3.18 17.69
N LEU A 32 39.31 3.43 17.03
CA LEU A 32 38.15 2.55 17.11
C LEU A 32 38.62 1.13 16.70
N THR A 33 38.46 0.16 17.61
CA THR A 33 38.85 -1.24 17.42
C THR A 33 37.62 -2.12 17.35
N GLY A 34 37.71 -3.25 16.63
CA GLY A 34 36.63 -4.22 16.50
C GLY A 34 35.94 -4.15 15.14
N VAL A 35 34.83 -4.87 15.01
CA VAL A 35 33.96 -4.80 13.82
C VAL A 35 33.17 -3.51 13.85
N SER A 36 33.04 -2.88 12.68
CA SER A 36 32.19 -1.69 12.49
C SER A 36 31.10 -1.92 11.44
N SER A 37 31.31 -2.86 10.53
CA SER A 37 30.42 -3.10 9.39
C SER A 37 30.67 -4.46 8.75
N PHE A 38 29.73 -4.88 7.91
CA PHE A 38 29.88 -6.06 7.08
C PHE A 38 29.96 -5.67 5.61
N ARG A 39 30.92 -6.22 4.87
CA ARG A 39 30.88 -6.24 3.41
C ARG A 39 30.08 -7.46 2.99
N VAL A 40 28.94 -7.22 2.33
CA VAL A 40 28.04 -8.26 1.86
C VAL A 40 28.09 -8.29 0.34
N GLU A 41 28.17 -9.47 -0.25
CA GLU A 41 28.16 -9.65 -1.70
C GLU A 41 27.21 -10.78 -2.09
N VAL A 42 26.24 -10.49 -2.95
CA VAL A 42 25.42 -11.52 -3.60
C VAL A 42 26.19 -12.04 -4.81
N VAL A 43 26.68 -13.27 -4.75
CA VAL A 43 27.56 -13.86 -5.77
C VAL A 43 26.75 -14.38 -6.96
N SER A 44 25.56 -14.91 -6.71
CA SER A 44 24.67 -15.41 -7.77
C SER A 44 23.21 -15.39 -7.34
N VAL A 45 22.32 -15.30 -8.32
CA VAL A 45 20.87 -15.40 -8.16
C VAL A 45 20.38 -16.52 -9.07
N ASN A 46 19.71 -17.51 -8.51
CA ASN A 46 19.23 -18.71 -9.21
C ASN A 46 20.32 -19.42 -10.03
N GLY A 47 21.56 -19.43 -9.51
CA GLY A 47 22.72 -20.05 -10.15
C GLY A 47 23.36 -19.25 -11.30
N ALA A 48 22.88 -18.03 -11.57
CA ALA A 48 23.44 -17.11 -12.56
C ALA A 48 24.03 -15.85 -11.88
N PRO A 49 24.90 -15.08 -12.55
CA PRO A 49 25.33 -13.78 -12.02
C PRO A 49 24.13 -12.89 -11.67
N PRO A 50 24.23 -12.02 -10.65
CA PRO A 50 23.13 -11.13 -10.28
C PRO A 50 22.65 -10.32 -11.50
N PRO A 51 21.32 -10.20 -11.71
CA PRO A 51 20.74 -9.48 -12.83
C PRO A 51 21.20 -8.02 -12.83
N PRO A 52 21.62 -7.46 -13.98
CA PRO A 52 21.94 -6.05 -14.09
C PRO A 52 20.65 -5.21 -14.14
N ALA A 53 20.77 -3.90 -13.86
CA ALA A 53 19.62 -3.00 -13.77
C ALA A 53 18.84 -2.82 -15.09
N ASP A 54 19.48 -3.05 -16.24
CA ASP A 54 18.87 -2.99 -17.57
C ASP A 54 18.21 -4.31 -18.00
N LEU A 55 18.46 -5.40 -17.28
CA LEU A 55 17.81 -6.70 -17.47
C LEU A 55 17.38 -7.29 -16.11
N PRO A 56 16.44 -6.64 -15.41
CA PRO A 56 15.99 -7.09 -14.11
C PRO A 56 15.19 -8.39 -14.21
N LEU A 57 15.13 -9.14 -13.10
CA LEU A 57 14.17 -10.23 -12.93
C LEU A 57 12.73 -9.68 -12.89
N PRO A 58 11.70 -10.46 -13.25
CA PRO A 58 10.31 -10.07 -13.01
C PRO A 58 10.06 -9.78 -11.52
N ALA A 59 9.14 -8.87 -11.20
CA ALA A 59 8.71 -8.66 -9.82
C ALA A 59 8.22 -9.99 -9.23
N ASN A 60 8.74 -10.35 -8.06
CA ASN A 60 8.35 -11.55 -7.33
C ASN A 60 7.16 -11.20 -6.43
N ARG A 61 6.04 -11.93 -6.58
CA ARG A 61 4.76 -11.65 -5.89
C ARG A 61 4.57 -12.50 -4.64
N GLY A 62 5.63 -13.09 -4.10
CA GLY A 62 5.51 -14.06 -3.01
C GLY A 62 5.18 -15.48 -3.47
N ASP A 63 4.96 -15.69 -4.78
CA ASP A 63 4.57 -16.97 -5.38
C ASP A 63 5.76 -17.87 -5.74
N THR A 64 6.97 -17.32 -5.69
CA THR A 64 8.22 -18.00 -6.03
C THR A 64 9.31 -17.70 -5.01
N ALA A 65 10.23 -18.65 -4.84
CA ALA A 65 11.42 -18.48 -4.01
C ALA A 65 12.65 -18.38 -4.91
N ASP A 66 13.31 -17.22 -4.89
CA ASP A 66 14.60 -17.01 -5.53
C ASP A 66 15.73 -17.41 -4.57
N VAL A 67 16.82 -17.91 -5.13
CA VAL A 67 17.95 -18.47 -4.39
C VAL A 67 19.16 -17.60 -4.61
N TRP A 68 19.62 -16.89 -3.59
CA TRP A 68 20.79 -16.01 -3.68
C TRP A 68 21.97 -16.63 -2.94
N ALA A 69 23.07 -16.90 -3.65
CA ALA A 69 24.33 -17.25 -3.01
C ALA A 69 25.04 -15.97 -2.57
N PHE A 70 25.60 -15.94 -1.36
CA PHE A 70 26.22 -14.74 -0.80
C PHE A 70 27.52 -15.03 -0.04
N THR A 71 28.32 -13.98 0.14
CA THR A 71 29.47 -13.94 1.05
C THR A 71 29.38 -12.72 1.96
N ILE A 72 29.94 -12.85 3.16
CA ILE A 72 30.00 -11.81 4.19
C ILE A 72 31.44 -11.72 4.69
N GLU A 73 31.96 -10.51 4.83
CA GLU A 73 33.25 -10.24 5.47
C GLU A 73 33.14 -9.09 6.47
N ALA A 74 33.48 -9.34 7.73
CA ALA A 74 33.55 -8.33 8.78
C ALA A 74 34.68 -7.33 8.52
N ARG A 75 34.38 -6.04 8.76
CA ARG A 75 35.30 -4.93 8.50
C ARG A 75 35.54 -4.11 9.76
N ASP A 76 36.76 -3.64 9.93
CA ASP A 76 37.12 -2.66 10.96
C ASP A 76 36.69 -1.24 10.54
N PRO A 77 36.78 -0.23 11.43
CA PRO A 77 36.49 1.17 11.09
C PRO A 77 37.33 1.76 9.94
N ALA A 78 38.44 1.12 9.56
CA ALA A 78 39.26 1.50 8.41
C ALA A 78 38.90 0.71 7.13
N GLY A 79 37.87 -0.14 7.16
CA GLY A 79 37.42 -0.96 6.02
C GLY A 79 38.27 -2.20 5.75
N ARG A 80 39.17 -2.58 6.65
CA ARG A 80 40.04 -3.76 6.51
C ARG A 80 39.34 -4.99 7.08
N PRO A 81 39.68 -6.21 6.61
CA PRO A 81 39.17 -7.45 7.21
C PRO A 81 39.40 -7.46 8.71
N ALA A 82 38.37 -7.77 9.49
CA ALA A 82 38.43 -7.86 10.95
C ALA A 82 38.01 -9.27 11.41
N PRO A 83 38.63 -9.81 12.47
CA PRO A 83 38.16 -11.04 13.07
C PRO A 83 36.79 -10.82 13.73
N PHE A 84 35.88 -11.75 13.52
CA PHE A 84 34.56 -11.79 14.15
C PHE A 84 34.05 -13.23 14.19
N ASP A 85 33.59 -13.66 15.37
CA ASP A 85 33.04 -14.98 15.59
C ASP A 85 31.69 -14.83 16.27
N GLY A 86 30.60 -14.82 15.49
CA GLY A 86 29.25 -14.53 15.98
C GLY A 86 28.19 -14.83 14.93
N MET A 87 26.91 -14.80 15.32
CA MET A 87 25.81 -14.89 14.35
C MET A 87 25.46 -13.50 13.84
N VAL A 88 25.10 -13.43 12.56
CA VAL A 88 24.48 -12.24 11.97
C VAL A 88 23.12 -12.61 11.41
N ARG A 89 22.18 -11.68 11.49
CA ARG A 89 20.84 -11.82 10.93
C ARG A 89 20.79 -11.31 9.51
N LEU A 90 20.09 -12.06 8.65
CA LEU A 90 19.84 -11.71 7.27
C LEU A 90 18.40 -11.22 7.11
N SER A 91 18.25 -10.09 6.43
CA SER A 91 16.97 -9.57 5.94
C SER A 91 17.12 -9.11 4.50
N VAL A 92 16.01 -8.94 3.79
CA VAL A 92 16.00 -8.47 2.41
C VAL A 92 15.00 -7.34 2.29
N GLU A 93 15.37 -6.28 1.58
CA GLU A 93 14.53 -5.10 1.40
C GLU A 93 14.65 -4.57 -0.04
N PRO A 94 13.54 -4.40 -0.79
CA PRO A 94 12.20 -4.91 -0.50
C PRO A 94 12.10 -6.43 -0.64
N GLY A 95 11.34 -7.09 0.23
CA GLY A 95 11.04 -8.53 0.14
C GLY A 95 11.18 -9.24 1.47
N ALA A 96 11.27 -10.58 1.43
CA ALA A 96 11.37 -11.38 2.64
C ALA A 96 12.35 -12.54 2.49
N VAL A 97 13.08 -12.82 3.57
CA VAL A 97 13.89 -14.04 3.71
C VAL A 97 12.99 -15.18 4.18
N LEU A 98 12.93 -16.25 3.38
CA LEU A 98 12.28 -17.51 3.75
C LEU A 98 13.18 -18.30 4.70
N ASP A 99 14.44 -18.49 4.35
CA ASP A 99 15.44 -19.18 5.16
C ASP A 99 16.87 -18.95 4.63
N VAL A 100 17.84 -19.33 5.45
CA VAL A 100 19.27 -19.30 5.15
C VAL A 100 19.85 -20.71 5.29
N ALA A 101 20.72 -21.09 4.37
CA ALA A 101 21.44 -22.36 4.36
C ALA A 101 22.95 -22.11 4.21
N SER A 102 23.76 -23.01 4.77
CA SER A 102 25.21 -23.05 4.59
C SER A 102 25.66 -24.50 4.39
N GLU A 103 26.80 -24.69 3.71
CA GLU A 103 27.44 -26.01 3.59
C GLU A 103 28.02 -26.48 4.93
N GLU A 104 28.37 -25.55 5.82
CA GLU A 104 28.81 -25.88 7.16
C GLU A 104 27.61 -26.25 8.04
N GLU A 105 27.64 -27.48 8.59
CA GLU A 105 26.57 -27.98 9.45
C GLU A 105 26.42 -27.11 10.71
N GLY A 106 25.20 -26.62 10.94
CA GLY A 106 24.87 -25.78 12.09
C GLY A 106 25.32 -24.32 11.97
N ALA A 107 25.94 -23.91 10.86
CA ALA A 107 26.32 -22.51 10.66
C ALA A 107 25.12 -21.60 10.35
N ALA A 108 24.02 -22.13 9.81
CA ALA A 108 22.79 -21.38 9.57
C ALA A 108 21.67 -21.85 10.51
N VAL A 109 21.00 -20.90 11.15
CA VAL A 109 19.87 -21.13 12.06
C VAL A 109 18.77 -20.12 11.76
N GLY A 110 17.66 -20.57 11.18
CA GLY A 110 16.56 -19.69 10.77
C GLY A 110 17.00 -18.68 9.72
N ARG A 111 16.99 -17.39 10.08
CA ARG A 111 17.46 -16.28 9.24
C ARG A 111 18.87 -15.80 9.61
N ASN A 112 19.59 -16.54 10.44
CA ASN A 112 20.89 -16.17 10.95
C ASN A 112 21.98 -17.07 10.37
N ILE A 113 23.19 -16.53 10.18
CA ILE A 113 24.38 -17.28 9.78
C ILE A 113 25.57 -16.94 10.68
N ARG A 114 26.38 -17.95 11.00
CA ARG A 114 27.58 -17.80 11.81
C ARG A 114 28.75 -17.34 10.95
N LEU A 115 29.41 -16.26 11.37
CA LEU A 115 30.72 -15.87 10.89
C LEU A 115 31.80 -16.56 11.72
N ARG A 116 32.88 -16.98 11.06
CA ARG A 116 34.09 -17.49 11.71
C ARG A 116 35.30 -16.73 11.23
N GLY A 117 36.10 -16.21 12.15
CA GLY A 117 37.26 -15.39 11.82
C GLY A 117 36.93 -14.21 10.89
N GLY A 118 35.70 -13.70 10.93
CA GLY A 118 35.24 -12.58 10.13
C GLY A 118 34.54 -12.94 8.83
N VAL A 119 34.37 -14.21 8.47
CA VAL A 119 33.80 -14.61 7.17
C VAL A 119 32.65 -15.58 7.29
N ALA A 120 31.68 -15.48 6.37
CA ALA A 120 30.63 -16.46 6.16
C ALA A 120 30.25 -16.54 4.68
N SER A 121 29.72 -17.69 4.28
CA SER A 121 29.14 -17.89 2.96
C SER A 121 27.96 -18.85 3.04
N GLY A 122 26.97 -18.63 2.20
CA GLY A 122 25.75 -19.44 2.21
C GLY A 122 24.81 -19.09 1.09
N VAL A 123 23.59 -19.57 1.24
CA VAL A 123 22.48 -19.34 0.32
C VAL A 123 21.30 -18.82 1.12
N VAL A 124 20.66 -17.76 0.64
CA VAL A 124 19.43 -17.22 1.20
C VAL A 124 18.30 -17.41 0.20
N ARG A 125 17.15 -17.94 0.66
CA ARG A 125 15.93 -18.02 -0.13
C ARG A 125 15.08 -16.79 0.11
N VAL A 126 14.74 -16.09 -0.97
CA VAL A 126 14.09 -14.78 -0.95
C VAL A 126 12.76 -14.86 -1.70
N THR A 127 11.77 -14.11 -1.24
CA THR A 127 10.47 -13.97 -1.91
C THR A 127 9.95 -12.54 -1.82
N ALA A 128 8.89 -12.23 -2.57
CA ALA A 128 8.24 -10.91 -2.59
C ALA A 128 9.21 -9.74 -2.96
N ALA A 129 10.30 -10.04 -3.67
CA ALA A 129 11.29 -9.06 -4.09
C ALA A 129 10.87 -8.26 -5.32
N TYR A 130 11.05 -6.95 -5.29
CA TYR A 130 10.77 -6.06 -6.40
C TYR A 130 11.68 -4.83 -6.38
N GLY A 131 11.87 -4.21 -7.55
CA GLY A 131 12.79 -3.08 -7.69
C GLY A 131 14.24 -3.41 -7.32
N PRO A 132 15.06 -2.41 -6.95
CA PRO A 132 16.43 -2.62 -6.48
C PRO A 132 16.47 -3.23 -5.07
N THR A 133 16.49 -4.56 -4.99
CA THR A 133 16.47 -5.31 -3.72
C THR A 133 17.87 -5.58 -3.17
N ARG A 134 18.08 -5.47 -1.85
CA ARG A 134 19.38 -5.74 -1.20
C ARG A 134 19.26 -6.78 -0.10
N LEU A 135 20.32 -7.57 0.07
CA LEU A 135 20.53 -8.39 1.26
C LEU A 135 21.17 -7.52 2.35
N TRP A 136 20.54 -7.48 3.52
CA TRP A 136 21.01 -6.80 4.71
C TRP A 136 21.54 -7.81 5.72
N VAL A 137 22.62 -7.45 6.38
CA VAL A 137 23.30 -8.25 7.39
C VAL A 137 23.53 -7.40 8.61
N GLU A 138 23.08 -7.87 9.76
CA GLU A 138 23.17 -7.15 11.03
C GLU A 138 23.64 -8.07 12.16
N ASP A 139 24.55 -7.58 12.99
CA ASP A 139 24.89 -8.22 14.25
C ASP A 139 23.93 -7.75 15.35
N ILE A 140 23.00 -8.62 15.70
CA ILE A 140 21.97 -8.38 16.72
C ILE A 140 22.31 -9.07 18.06
N GLY A 141 23.51 -9.62 18.22
CA GLY A 141 23.95 -10.27 19.48
C GLY A 141 23.49 -11.72 19.64
N TYR A 142 22.72 -12.26 18.70
CA TYR A 142 22.14 -13.60 18.83
C TYR A 142 23.19 -14.72 18.95
N GLN A 143 23.05 -15.54 19.98
CA GLN A 143 23.84 -16.75 20.17
C GLN A 143 22.92 -17.95 20.47
N PRO A 144 22.68 -18.88 19.53
CA PRO A 144 21.76 -20.00 19.77
C PRO A 144 22.25 -20.93 20.89
N ALA A 145 21.36 -21.24 21.83
CA ALA A 145 21.65 -22.17 22.90
C ALA A 145 21.91 -23.60 22.38
N PRO A 146 22.87 -24.34 22.99
CA PRO A 146 23.10 -25.74 22.64
C PRO A 146 21.84 -26.58 22.84
N ARG A 147 21.61 -27.55 21.95
CA ARG A 147 20.45 -28.46 22.05
C ARG A 147 20.38 -29.14 23.42
N GLY A 148 19.22 -29.02 24.06
CA GLY A 148 18.94 -29.63 25.36
C GLY A 148 19.40 -28.80 26.56
N GLN A 149 20.01 -27.63 26.33
CA GLN A 149 20.24 -26.64 27.38
C GLN A 149 19.09 -25.65 27.44
N LYS A 150 18.85 -25.11 28.64
CA LYS A 150 17.89 -24.03 28.82
C LYS A 150 18.62 -22.73 28.41
N PRO A 151 18.15 -22.02 27.37
CA PRO A 151 18.74 -20.76 26.92
C PRO A 151 18.74 -19.75 28.06
N VAL A 152 19.76 -18.87 28.12
CA VAL A 152 19.85 -17.78 29.10
C VAL A 152 18.58 -16.94 29.05
N CYS A 153 18.19 -16.49 27.87
CA CYS A 153 17.00 -15.67 27.60
C CYS A 153 15.63 -16.37 27.73
N ALA A 154 15.60 -17.57 28.30
CA ALA A 154 14.38 -18.25 28.70
C ALA A 154 14.53 -18.99 30.03
N ASN A 155 15.56 -18.67 30.83
CA ASN A 155 15.88 -19.43 32.03
C ASN A 155 15.13 -18.95 33.28
N GLY A 156 14.49 -17.78 33.24
CA GLY A 156 13.74 -17.21 34.36
C GLY A 156 14.60 -16.44 35.37
N LEU A 157 15.83 -16.09 35.00
CA LEU A 157 16.79 -15.32 35.79
C LEU A 157 17.22 -14.11 34.95
N ASN A 158 17.45 -12.99 35.60
CA ASN A 158 18.16 -11.86 35.00
C ASN A 158 19.65 -12.17 35.11
N ASP A 159 20.31 -12.41 33.98
CA ASP A 159 21.70 -12.86 33.88
C ASP A 159 22.66 -11.76 33.36
N ASP A 160 22.15 -10.54 33.17
CA ASP A 160 22.87 -9.38 32.65
C ASP A 160 23.36 -8.39 33.74
N ALA A 161 23.69 -7.17 33.33
CA ALA A 161 24.38 -6.20 34.19
C ALA A 161 23.44 -5.64 35.28
N PRO A 162 23.95 -5.39 36.51
CA PRO A 162 23.14 -4.88 37.60
C PRO A 162 22.54 -3.52 37.28
N GLY A 163 21.23 -3.48 37.03
CA GLY A 163 20.51 -2.27 36.63
C GLY A 163 19.33 -2.55 35.71
N ASP A 164 19.41 -3.62 34.92
CA ASP A 164 18.22 -4.19 34.29
C ASP A 164 17.41 -4.99 35.33
N VAL A 165 16.09 -4.97 35.18
CA VAL A 165 15.13 -5.71 36.01
C VAL A 165 14.28 -6.66 35.17
N LEU A 166 14.53 -6.67 33.85
CA LEU A 166 13.93 -7.55 32.89
C LEU A 166 14.68 -8.89 32.95
N ILE A 167 13.99 -9.98 32.59
CA ILE A 167 14.44 -11.33 32.97
C ILE A 167 14.68 -12.23 31.76
N ASP A 168 13.84 -12.13 30.73
CA ASP A 168 13.89 -13.04 29.60
C ASP A 168 13.25 -12.35 28.38
N PHE A 169 13.44 -12.96 27.22
CA PHE A 169 12.68 -12.63 26.02
C PHE A 169 11.15 -12.70 26.30
N PRO A 170 10.33 -11.76 25.77
CA PRO A 170 10.66 -10.71 24.80
C PRO A 170 10.95 -9.34 25.42
N ALA A 171 10.97 -9.24 26.74
CA ALA A 171 11.04 -7.95 27.40
C ALA A 171 12.49 -7.50 27.62
N ASP A 172 13.41 -8.45 27.81
CA ASP A 172 14.80 -8.18 28.17
C ASP A 172 15.64 -7.64 27.00
N PRO A 173 16.24 -6.44 27.12
CA PRO A 173 17.31 -5.99 26.25
C PRO A 173 18.46 -7.00 26.20
N GLY A 174 19.09 -7.16 25.04
CA GLY A 174 20.14 -8.19 24.84
C GLY A 174 19.59 -9.57 24.45
N CYS A 175 18.35 -9.91 24.81
CA CYS A 175 17.71 -11.14 24.31
C CYS A 175 17.13 -10.96 22.91
N ALA A 176 17.85 -11.41 21.88
CA ALA A 176 17.34 -11.34 20.51
C ALA A 176 16.16 -12.31 20.29
N PHE A 177 16.20 -13.49 20.91
CA PHE A 177 15.18 -14.54 20.81
C PHE A 177 15.06 -15.37 22.10
N ALA A 178 13.98 -16.13 22.23
CA ALA A 178 13.79 -17.04 23.38
C ALA A 178 14.78 -18.22 23.42
N ASP A 179 15.48 -18.51 22.31
CA ASP A 179 16.51 -19.55 22.24
C ASP A 179 17.94 -19.00 22.30
N ASP A 180 18.09 -17.74 22.73
CA ASP A 180 19.37 -17.06 22.89
C ASP A 180 20.08 -17.48 24.19
N ASP A 181 21.38 -17.73 24.09
CA ASP A 181 22.27 -18.23 25.15
C ASP A 181 23.10 -17.12 25.79
N THR A 182 22.78 -15.87 25.45
CA THR A 182 23.41 -14.67 25.99
C THR A 182 22.38 -13.55 26.12
N GLU A 183 22.56 -12.70 27.13
CA GLU A 183 21.86 -11.41 27.30
C GLU A 183 22.77 -10.23 26.88
N GLU A 184 23.81 -10.50 26.10
CA GLU A 184 24.69 -9.45 25.56
C GLU A 184 24.06 -8.78 24.33
N GLU A 185 24.09 -7.44 24.30
CA GLU A 185 23.70 -6.69 23.10
C GLU A 185 24.66 -6.95 21.93
N GLY A 186 24.10 -7.01 20.73
CA GLY A 186 24.90 -7.03 19.50
C GLY A 186 25.67 -5.73 19.29
N SER A 187 26.71 -5.78 18.44
CA SER A 187 27.44 -4.56 18.07
C SER A 187 26.61 -3.61 17.19
N PHE A 188 25.47 -4.08 16.67
CA PHE A 188 24.67 -3.42 15.63
C PHE A 188 25.48 -3.06 14.38
N SER A 189 26.63 -3.71 14.18
CA SER A 189 27.38 -3.64 12.94
C SER A 189 26.48 -4.12 11.82
N ALA A 190 26.42 -3.36 10.74
CA ALA A 190 25.53 -3.64 9.63
C ALA A 190 26.26 -3.58 8.29
N GLY A 191 25.66 -4.21 7.28
CA GLY A 191 26.13 -4.20 5.92
C GLY A 191 25.00 -4.52 4.95
N ASN A 192 25.11 -4.02 3.72
CA ASN A 192 24.19 -4.38 2.65
C ASN A 192 24.96 -4.81 1.39
N SER A 193 24.30 -5.64 0.59
CA SER A 193 24.84 -6.07 -0.70
C SER A 193 24.69 -4.98 -1.75
N GLN A 194 25.35 -5.19 -2.89
CA GLN A 194 24.91 -4.56 -4.13
C GLN A 194 23.44 -4.91 -4.43
N PRO A 195 22.69 -4.06 -5.15
CA PRO A 195 21.31 -4.35 -5.49
C PRO A 195 21.23 -5.53 -6.45
N VAL A 196 20.31 -6.44 -6.18
CA VAL A 196 19.79 -7.42 -7.12
C VAL A 196 18.61 -6.76 -7.83
N ALA A 197 18.68 -6.66 -9.16
CA ALA A 197 17.68 -5.96 -9.94
C ALA A 197 16.43 -6.81 -10.17
N TYR A 198 15.31 -6.39 -9.59
CA TYR A 198 13.95 -6.82 -9.94
C TYR A 198 13.20 -5.67 -10.63
N ALA A 199 12.23 -6.02 -11.46
CA ALA A 199 11.33 -5.06 -12.05
C ALA A 199 10.45 -4.46 -10.95
N LEU A 200 10.04 -3.21 -11.14
CA LEU A 200 8.94 -2.66 -10.37
C LEU A 200 7.64 -3.42 -10.73
N PRO A 201 6.75 -3.67 -9.76
CA PRO A 201 5.50 -4.36 -9.97
C PRO A 201 4.56 -3.51 -10.82
N THR A 202 3.79 -4.18 -11.68
CA THR A 202 2.71 -3.54 -12.44
C THR A 202 1.44 -3.41 -11.58
N VAL A 203 0.43 -2.70 -12.08
CA VAL A 203 -0.89 -2.67 -11.43
C VAL A 203 -1.46 -4.08 -11.24
N ALA A 204 -1.30 -4.95 -12.23
CA ALA A 204 -1.73 -6.35 -12.16
C ALA A 204 -0.96 -7.18 -11.13
N ASP A 205 0.33 -6.90 -10.94
CA ASP A 205 1.11 -7.56 -9.88
C ASP A 205 0.65 -7.13 -8.49
N VAL A 206 0.31 -5.84 -8.32
CA VAL A 206 -0.26 -5.29 -7.08
C VAL A 206 -1.62 -5.91 -6.77
N GLN A 207 -2.47 -6.10 -7.78
CA GLN A 207 -3.78 -6.74 -7.62
C GLN A 207 -3.69 -8.26 -7.40
N GLY A 208 -2.59 -8.92 -7.82
CA GLY A 208 -2.32 -10.32 -7.47
C GLY A 208 -3.05 -11.39 -8.28
N GLY A 209 -4.05 -11.02 -9.10
CA GLY A 209 -4.84 -11.97 -9.88
C GLY A 209 -5.82 -12.81 -9.06
N GLY A 210 -6.06 -12.42 -7.81
CA GLY A 210 -7.01 -13.04 -6.87
C GLY A 210 -7.87 -11.97 -6.21
N SER A 211 -8.46 -12.29 -5.06
CA SER A 211 -9.25 -11.34 -4.25
C SER A 211 -8.46 -10.66 -3.14
N THR A 212 -7.13 -10.77 -3.19
CA THR A 212 -6.21 -10.19 -2.20
C THR A 212 -4.88 -9.90 -2.86
N THR A 213 -4.31 -8.74 -2.57
CA THR A 213 -2.97 -8.35 -2.99
C THR A 213 -1.87 -9.24 -2.38
N PRO A 214 -0.79 -9.56 -3.14
CA PRO A 214 0.41 -10.22 -2.63
C PRO A 214 1.33 -9.28 -1.82
N TYR A 215 1.07 -7.97 -1.84
CA TYR A 215 1.92 -6.94 -1.23
C TYR A 215 1.23 -6.22 -0.06
N ALA A 216 0.42 -6.94 0.72
CA ALA A 216 -0.37 -6.32 1.79
C ALA A 216 0.52 -5.57 2.80
N PHE A 217 0.18 -4.31 3.05
CA PHE A 217 0.88 -3.37 3.94
C PHE A 217 2.27 -2.92 3.46
N GLU A 218 2.66 -3.25 2.22
CA GLU A 218 3.96 -2.87 1.66
C GLU A 218 3.94 -1.47 1.03
N GLY A 219 5.01 -0.71 1.24
CA GLY A 219 5.27 0.55 0.55
C GLY A 219 5.86 0.30 -0.83
N ILE A 220 5.06 0.42 -1.88
CA ILE A 220 5.42 0.00 -3.23
C ILE A 220 5.51 1.17 -4.21
N GLN A 221 6.45 1.09 -5.15
CA GLN A 221 6.44 1.92 -6.36
C GLN A 221 5.94 1.07 -7.54
N ILE A 222 4.91 1.54 -8.22
CA ILE A 222 4.32 0.87 -9.39
C ILE A 222 5.09 1.25 -10.66
N ASN A 223 5.26 0.29 -11.55
CA ASN A 223 5.92 0.48 -12.83
C ASN A 223 5.06 1.29 -13.81
N THR A 224 5.37 2.57 -13.94
CA THR A 224 4.78 3.53 -14.88
C THR A 224 5.65 3.79 -16.12
N ALA A 225 6.87 3.23 -16.16
CA ALA A 225 7.85 3.48 -17.20
C ALA A 225 7.45 2.80 -18.53
N ALA A 226 7.84 3.41 -19.65
CA ALA A 226 7.56 2.84 -20.98
C ALA A 226 8.07 1.38 -21.08
N PRO A 227 7.30 0.46 -21.70
CA PRO A 227 6.09 0.69 -22.50
C PRO A 227 4.78 0.76 -21.70
N ARG A 228 4.83 0.80 -20.36
CA ARG A 228 3.63 0.90 -19.51
C ARG A 228 2.92 2.24 -19.69
N ARG A 229 1.60 2.19 -19.64
CA ARG A 229 0.72 3.36 -19.79
C ARG A 229 -0.37 3.29 -18.75
N VAL A 230 -0.04 3.77 -17.55
CA VAL A 230 -0.99 3.90 -16.45
C VAL A 230 -1.73 5.23 -16.60
N VAL A 231 -3.04 5.17 -16.80
CA VAL A 231 -3.88 6.35 -17.09
C VAL A 231 -4.95 6.53 -16.03
N VAL A 232 -5.26 7.79 -15.70
CA VAL A 232 -6.33 8.15 -14.77
C VAL A 232 -7.68 7.99 -15.46
N THR A 233 -8.54 7.14 -14.91
CA THR A 233 -9.87 6.80 -15.46
C THR A 233 -11.02 7.45 -14.70
N ARG A 234 -10.79 7.83 -13.44
CA ARG A 234 -11.72 8.61 -12.59
C ARG A 234 -10.93 9.42 -11.56
N VAL A 235 -11.38 10.64 -11.30
CA VAL A 235 -11.00 11.43 -10.12
C VAL A 235 -12.19 11.45 -9.17
N ALA A 236 -11.96 11.13 -7.90
CA ALA A 236 -12.99 11.06 -6.87
C ALA A 236 -12.64 12.01 -5.71
N ARG A 237 -13.60 12.23 -4.80
CA ARG A 237 -13.42 13.13 -3.64
C ARG A 237 -12.36 12.67 -2.65
N ASP A 238 -12.06 11.38 -2.70
CA ASP A 238 -11.24 10.60 -1.79
C ASP A 238 -10.09 9.87 -2.53
N GLY A 239 -9.72 10.35 -3.72
CA GLY A 239 -8.62 9.77 -4.47
C GLY A 239 -8.85 9.73 -5.97
N PHE A 240 -8.29 8.72 -6.63
CA PHE A 240 -8.39 8.56 -8.08
C PHE A 240 -8.23 7.10 -8.48
N TYR A 241 -8.74 6.76 -9.66
CA TYR A 241 -8.67 5.43 -10.25
C TYR A 241 -7.76 5.45 -11.46
N VAL A 242 -6.99 4.39 -11.61
CA VAL A 242 -6.05 4.23 -12.71
C VAL A 242 -6.24 2.92 -13.45
N THR A 243 -5.72 2.84 -14.67
CA THR A 243 -5.68 1.63 -15.47
C THR A 243 -4.36 1.53 -16.23
N ASP A 244 -3.67 0.40 -16.14
CA ASP A 244 -2.52 0.09 -17.00
C ASP A 244 -3.00 -0.48 -18.35
N LEU A 245 -2.89 0.31 -19.40
CA LEU A 245 -3.34 -0.04 -20.76
C LEU A 245 -2.46 -1.09 -21.44
N THR A 246 -1.29 -1.44 -20.88
CA THR A 246 -0.38 -2.40 -21.48
C THR A 246 -0.77 -3.86 -21.17
N GLY A 247 -1.71 -4.09 -20.24
CA GLY A 247 -2.19 -5.41 -19.82
C GLY A 247 -3.71 -5.60 -19.89
N GLU A 248 -4.42 -4.78 -20.67
CA GLU A 248 -5.89 -4.69 -20.65
C GLU A 248 -6.62 -6.01 -20.91
N ASP A 249 -6.07 -6.88 -21.77
CA ASP A 249 -6.68 -8.18 -22.08
C ASP A 249 -6.66 -9.17 -20.90
N GLY A 250 -5.77 -8.95 -19.92
CA GLY A 250 -5.58 -9.85 -18.77
C GLY A 250 -6.49 -9.58 -17.58
N GLY A 251 -7.08 -8.38 -17.48
CA GLY A 251 -7.75 -7.89 -16.27
C GLY A 251 -6.77 -7.59 -15.13
N TYR A 252 -7.31 -7.28 -13.94
CA TYR A 252 -6.54 -6.90 -12.74
C TYR A 252 -5.65 -5.67 -12.93
N ASN A 253 -5.82 -4.93 -14.01
CA ASN A 253 -4.95 -3.83 -14.40
C ASN A 253 -5.52 -2.47 -13.99
N HIS A 254 -6.45 -2.44 -13.05
CA HIS A 254 -7.06 -1.23 -12.51
C HIS A 254 -6.78 -1.14 -11.01
N LEU A 255 -6.70 0.08 -10.49
CA LEU A 255 -6.40 0.31 -9.07
C LEU A 255 -7.00 1.63 -8.63
N PHE A 256 -7.52 1.67 -7.41
CA PHE A 256 -7.85 2.90 -6.73
C PHE A 256 -6.70 3.33 -5.82
N ALA A 257 -6.32 4.60 -5.94
CA ALA A 257 -5.38 5.25 -5.07
C ALA A 257 -6.15 6.17 -4.11
N PHE A 258 -6.25 5.75 -2.85
CA PHE A 258 -6.98 6.46 -1.81
C PHE A 258 -6.17 7.64 -1.28
N ASN A 259 -6.78 8.83 -1.31
CA ASN A 259 -6.24 10.04 -0.73
C ASN A 259 -7.35 10.78 0.03
N PHE A 260 -7.07 11.43 1.17
CA PHE A 260 -8.10 12.06 1.99
C PHE A 260 -8.85 13.23 1.31
N ASN A 261 -8.42 13.63 0.13
CA ASN A 261 -8.98 14.70 -0.67
C ASN A 261 -8.86 14.40 -2.17
N THR A 262 -9.66 15.10 -2.97
CA THR A 262 -9.51 15.14 -4.42
C THR A 262 -8.08 15.57 -4.78
N PRO A 263 -7.33 14.78 -5.57
CA PRO A 263 -5.97 15.12 -5.95
C PRO A 263 -5.95 16.42 -6.77
N ALA A 264 -5.19 17.43 -6.34
CA ALA A 264 -5.09 18.70 -7.07
C ALA A 264 -4.42 18.50 -8.45
N ASN A 265 -4.87 19.26 -9.44
CA ASN A 265 -4.34 19.25 -10.81
C ASN A 265 -4.36 17.86 -11.50
N MET A 266 -5.17 16.91 -11.04
CA MET A 266 -5.35 15.63 -11.72
C MET A 266 -6.69 15.62 -12.48
N ARG A 267 -6.69 15.06 -13.69
CA ARG A 267 -7.86 14.92 -14.55
C ARG A 267 -7.92 13.52 -15.15
N VAL A 268 -9.12 13.11 -15.54
CA VAL A 268 -9.31 11.92 -16.40
C VAL A 268 -8.46 12.10 -17.67
N CYS A 269 -7.90 11.00 -18.19
CA CYS A 269 -6.97 10.92 -19.32
C CYS A 269 -5.51 11.27 -19.01
N ASP A 270 -5.18 11.77 -17.81
CA ASP A 270 -3.77 11.96 -17.42
C ASP A 270 -3.02 10.65 -17.38
N ARG A 271 -1.74 10.69 -17.78
CA ARG A 271 -0.84 9.54 -17.64
C ARG A 271 0.00 9.72 -16.39
N LEU A 272 0.14 8.67 -15.60
CA LEU A 272 1.09 8.67 -14.50
C LEU A 272 2.51 8.38 -15.00
N GLU A 273 3.45 9.24 -14.60
CA GLU A 273 4.89 9.06 -14.80
C GLU A 273 5.55 8.44 -13.57
N TYR A 274 4.96 8.65 -12.40
CA TYR A 274 5.34 8.05 -11.12
C TYR A 274 4.08 7.71 -10.32
N LEU A 275 4.09 6.58 -9.63
CA LEU A 275 3.05 6.19 -8.68
C LEU A 275 3.67 5.31 -7.59
N ALA A 276 3.51 5.70 -6.33
CA ALA A 276 3.91 4.91 -5.17
C ALA A 276 2.93 5.12 -4.01
N GLY A 277 2.90 4.20 -3.05
CA GLY A 277 2.06 4.29 -1.86
C GLY A 277 2.06 2.98 -1.08
N THR A 278 1.22 2.87 -0.05
CA THR A 278 1.08 1.63 0.72
C THR A 278 -0.09 0.81 0.18
N VAL A 279 0.15 -0.44 -0.18
CA VAL A 279 -0.90 -1.34 -0.67
C VAL A 279 -1.70 -1.87 0.52
N ASN A 280 -3.02 -1.78 0.47
CA ASN A 280 -3.91 -2.24 1.53
C ASN A 280 -5.11 -3.01 0.97
N GLU A 281 -5.58 -3.98 1.74
CA GLU A 281 -6.90 -4.59 1.55
C GLU A 281 -7.90 -3.89 2.45
N PHE A 282 -8.80 -3.11 1.87
CA PHE A 282 -9.76 -2.31 2.62
C PHE A 282 -11.20 -2.65 2.22
N PHE A 283 -11.92 -3.31 3.13
CA PHE A 283 -13.27 -3.84 2.89
C PHE A 283 -13.37 -4.74 1.63
N GLY A 284 -12.41 -5.65 1.45
CA GLY A 284 -12.42 -6.63 0.36
C GLY A 284 -12.14 -6.05 -1.02
N PHE A 285 -11.31 -5.01 -1.06
CA PHE A 285 -10.93 -4.26 -2.24
C PHE A 285 -9.46 -3.82 -2.08
N THR A 286 -8.64 -4.03 -3.11
CA THR A 286 -7.24 -3.62 -3.10
C THR A 286 -7.10 -2.13 -3.42
N GLU A 287 -6.51 -1.36 -2.51
CA GLU A 287 -6.22 0.06 -2.70
C GLU A 287 -4.75 0.42 -2.46
N LEU A 288 -4.35 1.57 -2.99
CA LEU A 288 -3.07 2.20 -2.70
C LEU A 288 -3.30 3.45 -1.83
N SER A 289 -3.01 3.36 -0.54
CA SER A 289 -3.19 4.46 0.40
C SER A 289 -1.98 5.40 0.43
N PHE A 290 -2.22 6.67 0.74
CA PHE A 290 -1.20 7.73 0.79
C PHE A 290 -0.34 7.84 -0.49
N PRO A 291 -0.97 7.96 -1.68
CA PRO A 291 -0.26 7.91 -2.94
C PRO A 291 0.64 9.13 -3.12
N SER A 292 1.85 8.88 -3.61
CA SER A 292 2.73 9.86 -4.23
C SER A 292 2.74 9.63 -5.73
N TYR A 293 2.53 10.68 -6.53
CA TYR A 293 2.39 10.55 -7.97
C TYR A 293 2.95 11.77 -8.73
N GLU A 294 3.36 11.52 -9.97
CA GLU A 294 3.67 12.55 -10.98
C GLU A 294 2.89 12.25 -12.25
N ILE A 295 2.46 13.30 -12.96
CA ILE A 295 1.58 13.16 -14.12
C ILE A 295 2.14 13.84 -15.36
N ALA A 296 2.00 13.18 -16.51
CA ALA A 296 1.97 13.81 -17.81
C ALA A 296 0.52 14.20 -18.12
N GLY A 297 0.23 15.50 -17.98
CA GLY A 297 -1.13 16.03 -18.10
C GLY A 297 -1.69 15.96 -19.53
N PHE A 298 -2.94 15.55 -19.64
CA PHE A 298 -3.73 15.54 -20.88
C PHE A 298 -4.11 16.97 -21.34
N ARG A 299 -3.81 17.30 -22.61
CA ARG A 299 -4.00 18.64 -23.19
C ARG A 299 -5.01 18.64 -24.34
N ALA A 300 -5.53 19.82 -24.65
CA ALA A 300 -6.40 20.01 -25.82
C ALA A 300 -5.68 19.59 -27.12
N GLY A 301 -6.31 18.70 -27.89
CA GLY A 301 -5.76 18.13 -29.12
C GLY A 301 -5.19 16.71 -28.96
N ASP A 302 -4.94 16.27 -27.73
CA ASP A 302 -4.56 14.89 -27.44
C ASP A 302 -5.77 13.95 -27.57
N VAL A 303 -5.52 12.68 -27.89
CA VAL A 303 -6.55 11.64 -27.86
C VAL A 303 -6.57 11.03 -26.47
N CYS A 304 -7.70 11.14 -25.77
CA CYS A 304 -7.85 10.52 -24.45
C CYS A 304 -7.62 8.99 -24.55
N PRO A 305 -6.71 8.43 -23.75
CA PRO A 305 -6.33 7.03 -23.84
C PRO A 305 -7.21 6.10 -22.98
N VAL A 306 -8.19 6.64 -22.25
CA VAL A 306 -9.11 5.86 -21.40
C VAL A 306 -9.83 4.80 -22.28
N PRO A 307 -9.86 3.53 -21.86
CA PRO A 307 -10.48 2.46 -22.63
C PRO A 307 -12.01 2.56 -22.57
N GLU A 308 -12.71 1.94 -23.52
CA GLU A 308 -14.18 1.85 -23.43
C GLU A 308 -14.58 1.00 -22.22
N PRO A 309 -15.69 1.31 -21.53
CA PRO A 309 -16.12 0.52 -20.39
C PRO A 309 -16.41 -0.93 -20.79
N ARG A 310 -15.99 -1.88 -19.95
CA ARG A 310 -16.36 -3.29 -20.14
C ARG A 310 -17.86 -3.46 -19.89
N VAL A 311 -18.60 -3.89 -20.91
CA VAL A 311 -20.02 -4.21 -20.75
C VAL A 311 -20.16 -5.49 -19.92
N LEU A 312 -20.93 -5.41 -18.84
CA LEU A 312 -21.24 -6.52 -17.94
C LEU A 312 -22.55 -7.17 -18.37
N ASP A 313 -22.47 -8.45 -18.75
CA ASP A 313 -23.65 -9.28 -18.96
C ASP A 313 -24.00 -10.08 -17.70
N ALA A 314 -25.14 -10.76 -17.70
CA ALA A 314 -25.59 -11.56 -16.56
C ALA A 314 -24.60 -12.67 -16.17
N ARG A 315 -23.81 -13.19 -17.12
CA ARG A 315 -22.80 -14.22 -16.85
C ARG A 315 -21.61 -13.65 -16.10
N THR A 316 -21.14 -12.48 -16.53
CA THR A 316 -20.03 -11.77 -15.90
C THR A 316 -20.41 -11.37 -14.47
N ILE A 317 -21.60 -10.79 -14.27
CA ILE A 317 -22.09 -10.40 -12.94
C ILE A 317 -22.19 -11.60 -11.98
N ALA A 318 -22.53 -12.77 -12.50
CA ALA A 318 -22.64 -13.99 -11.69
C ALA A 318 -21.30 -14.71 -11.44
N ASP A 319 -20.20 -14.28 -12.06
CA ASP A 319 -18.87 -14.87 -11.92
C ASP A 319 -17.98 -13.98 -11.04
N PRO A 320 -17.74 -14.34 -9.77
CA PRO A 320 -16.92 -13.55 -8.85
C PRO A 320 -15.51 -13.30 -9.38
N VAL A 321 -14.91 -14.26 -10.10
CA VAL A 321 -13.55 -14.11 -10.65
C VAL A 321 -13.55 -13.13 -11.82
N ALA A 322 -14.60 -13.15 -12.65
CA ALA A 322 -14.75 -12.21 -13.74
C ALA A 322 -14.99 -10.77 -13.25
N MET A 323 -15.74 -10.62 -12.15
CA MET A 323 -15.95 -9.30 -11.51
C MET A 323 -14.69 -8.79 -10.83
N GLU A 324 -13.94 -9.66 -10.13
CA GLU A 324 -12.67 -9.32 -9.48
C GLU A 324 -11.64 -8.77 -10.48
N ARG A 325 -11.56 -9.37 -11.68
CA ARG A 325 -10.71 -8.87 -12.78
C ARG A 325 -10.98 -7.42 -13.18
N LEU A 326 -12.18 -6.94 -12.89
CA LEU A 326 -12.67 -5.61 -13.26
C LEU A 326 -12.74 -4.69 -12.05
N GLU A 327 -12.28 -5.12 -10.87
CA GLU A 327 -12.18 -4.26 -9.69
C GLU A 327 -11.45 -2.96 -10.04
N SER A 328 -11.98 -1.80 -9.61
CA SER A 328 -11.50 -0.46 -9.97
C SER A 328 -11.62 -0.08 -11.45
N GLY A 329 -12.04 -1.01 -12.30
CA GLY A 329 -12.13 -0.85 -13.75
C GLY A 329 -13.38 -0.09 -14.20
N LEU A 330 -13.31 0.45 -15.41
CA LEU A 330 -14.45 1.11 -16.03
C LEU A 330 -15.38 0.06 -16.65
N VAL A 331 -16.63 0.05 -16.20
CA VAL A 331 -17.64 -0.94 -16.60
C VAL A 331 -18.93 -0.26 -17.05
N ARG A 332 -19.80 -1.02 -17.74
CA ARG A 332 -21.12 -0.56 -18.19
C ARG A 332 -22.16 -1.66 -18.09
N VAL A 333 -23.39 -1.31 -17.75
CA VAL A 333 -24.59 -2.14 -17.94
C VAL A 333 -25.60 -1.39 -18.79
N GLU A 334 -26.42 -2.12 -19.56
CA GLU A 334 -27.35 -1.55 -20.55
C GLU A 334 -28.74 -2.16 -20.42
N GLY A 335 -29.78 -1.31 -20.49
CA GLY A 335 -31.17 -1.76 -20.44
C GLY A 335 -31.62 -2.35 -19.10
N TYR A 336 -31.05 -1.88 -17.99
CA TYR A 336 -31.49 -2.26 -16.63
C TYR A 336 -32.51 -1.25 -16.13
N HIS A 337 -33.57 -1.71 -15.47
CA HIS A 337 -34.51 -0.85 -14.77
C HIS A 337 -34.15 -0.65 -13.31
N ILE A 338 -34.55 0.50 -12.77
CA ILE A 338 -34.47 0.79 -11.34
C ILE A 338 -35.49 -0.09 -10.61
N SER A 339 -35.09 -0.73 -9.51
CA SER A 339 -36.00 -1.51 -8.66
C SER A 339 -37.33 -0.81 -8.41
N ALA A 340 -38.44 -1.51 -8.60
CA ALA A 340 -39.77 -0.94 -8.40
C ALA A 340 -40.06 -0.61 -6.93
N ASN A 341 -39.50 -1.36 -5.97
CA ASN A 341 -39.69 -1.18 -4.54
C ASN A 341 -38.52 -0.40 -3.94
N PHE A 342 -38.70 0.91 -3.77
CA PHE A 342 -37.58 1.78 -3.39
C PHE A 342 -38.04 3.05 -2.65
N GLY A 343 -38.25 2.98 -1.34
CA GLY A 343 -38.69 4.17 -0.62
C GLY A 343 -38.57 4.12 0.91
N PRO A 344 -38.77 5.30 1.53
CA PRO A 344 -38.38 5.58 2.92
C PRO A 344 -39.20 4.88 3.99
N LYS A 345 -40.41 4.41 3.68
CA LYS A 345 -41.28 3.86 4.71
C LYS A 345 -40.80 2.47 5.12
N PRO A 346 -40.94 2.09 6.41
CA PRO A 346 -40.59 0.75 6.86
C PRO A 346 -41.30 -0.35 6.06
N ALA A 347 -40.56 -1.40 5.75
CA ALA A 347 -41.09 -2.64 5.18
C ALA A 347 -42.07 -3.29 6.18
N THR A 348 -43.07 -4.00 5.68
CA THR A 348 -44.08 -4.65 6.53
C THR A 348 -44.06 -6.16 6.30
N GLY A 349 -43.64 -6.93 7.31
CA GLY A 349 -43.55 -8.39 7.20
C GLY A 349 -42.67 -8.85 6.04
N ASN A 350 -41.54 -8.17 5.80
CA ASN A 350 -40.63 -8.40 4.66
C ASN A 350 -41.31 -8.32 3.28
N THR A 351 -42.43 -7.58 3.20
CA THR A 351 -43.05 -7.22 1.93
C THR A 351 -42.63 -5.80 1.58
N PHE A 352 -42.11 -5.63 0.37
CA PHE A 352 -41.62 -4.36 -0.15
C PHE A 352 -42.64 -3.74 -1.10
N GLY A 353 -42.61 -2.41 -1.20
CA GLY A 353 -43.47 -1.65 -2.09
C GLY A 353 -42.77 -0.39 -2.61
N PRO A 354 -43.39 0.36 -3.52
CA PRO A 354 -42.76 1.52 -4.15
C PRO A 354 -42.22 2.55 -3.18
N ASP A 355 -42.93 2.78 -2.07
CA ASP A 355 -42.53 3.70 -1.01
C ASP A 355 -42.02 3.00 0.25
N ARG A 356 -41.84 1.67 0.22
CA ARG A 356 -41.58 0.79 1.37
C ARG A 356 -40.46 -0.20 1.11
N SER A 357 -39.23 0.21 1.36
CA SER A 357 -38.07 -0.68 1.32
C SER A 357 -37.07 -0.43 2.45
N ASN A 358 -37.48 0.32 3.48
CA ASN A 358 -36.65 0.61 4.64
C ASN A 358 -36.67 -0.56 5.64
N CYS A 359 -35.50 -1.15 5.87
CA CYS A 359 -35.29 -2.24 6.83
C CYS A 359 -34.75 -1.81 8.20
N ASP A 360 -34.51 -0.53 8.41
CA ASP A 360 -34.41 0.07 9.75
C ASP A 360 -35.83 0.17 10.34
N LEU A 361 -36.24 -0.87 11.06
CA LEU A 361 -37.61 -1.01 11.55
C LEU A 361 -37.80 -0.29 12.89
N ASN A 362 -36.72 -0.03 13.62
CA ASN A 362 -36.72 0.67 14.89
C ASN A 362 -36.58 2.21 14.73
N GLY A 363 -36.10 2.68 13.57
CA GLY A 363 -35.93 4.08 13.22
C GLY A 363 -34.68 4.76 13.78
N ASP A 364 -33.63 4.01 14.09
CA ASP A 364 -32.37 4.51 14.65
C ASP A 364 -31.37 5.01 13.58
N GLY A 365 -31.73 4.83 12.30
CA GLY A 365 -30.94 5.25 11.14
C GLY A 365 -29.98 4.18 10.63
N GLN A 366 -29.97 2.97 11.20
CA GLN A 366 -29.11 1.87 10.79
C GLN A 366 -29.90 0.55 10.73
N ILE A 367 -29.35 -0.44 10.02
CA ILE A 367 -29.87 -1.80 10.05
C ILE A 367 -29.08 -2.59 11.07
N ASP A 368 -29.74 -3.10 12.11
CA ASP A 368 -29.14 -4.05 13.03
C ASP A 368 -29.24 -5.47 12.46
N PHE A 369 -28.14 -5.97 11.91
CA PHE A 369 -28.07 -7.35 11.41
C PHE A 369 -28.14 -8.41 12.51
N ALA A 370 -27.90 -8.05 13.78
CA ALA A 370 -28.10 -8.95 14.92
C ALA A 370 -29.59 -9.05 15.32
N SER A 371 -30.41 -8.05 14.95
CA SER A 371 -31.86 -8.08 15.11
C SER A 371 -32.48 -9.08 14.13
N PRO A 372 -33.21 -10.12 14.61
CA PRO A 372 -33.83 -11.11 13.72
C PRO A 372 -34.83 -10.53 12.72
N SER A 373 -35.46 -9.39 13.04
CA SER A 373 -36.43 -8.74 12.16
C SER A 373 -35.75 -7.90 11.08
N GLU A 374 -34.78 -7.06 11.45
CA GLU A 374 -34.10 -6.15 10.52
C GLU A 374 -33.12 -6.91 9.63
N GLY A 375 -32.32 -7.80 10.22
CA GLY A 375 -31.44 -8.69 9.45
C GLY A 375 -32.20 -9.55 8.45
N ARG A 376 -33.38 -10.09 8.82
CA ARG A 376 -34.22 -10.83 7.85
C ARG A 376 -34.82 -9.91 6.78
N CYS A 377 -35.27 -8.71 7.14
CA CYS A 377 -35.76 -7.73 6.17
C CYS A 377 -34.68 -7.41 5.13
N ALA A 378 -33.48 -7.04 5.60
CA ALA A 378 -32.35 -6.66 4.75
C ALA A 378 -31.93 -7.82 3.84
N ASN A 379 -31.81 -9.04 4.37
CA ASN A 379 -31.49 -10.22 3.55
C ASN A 379 -32.57 -10.51 2.50
N THR A 380 -33.86 -10.40 2.86
CA THR A 380 -34.96 -10.61 1.91
C THR A 380 -34.94 -9.55 0.80
N CYS A 381 -34.64 -8.29 1.13
CA CYS A 381 -34.48 -7.22 0.14
C CYS A 381 -33.23 -7.43 -0.74
N SER A 382 -32.13 -7.93 -0.17
CA SER A 382 -30.91 -8.25 -0.91
C SER A 382 -31.16 -9.29 -2.00
N ASP A 383 -31.96 -10.32 -1.68
CA ASP A 383 -32.30 -11.42 -2.59
C ASP A 383 -33.39 -11.04 -3.62
N ASP A 384 -34.22 -10.02 -3.35
CA ASP A 384 -35.28 -9.55 -4.25
C ASP A 384 -34.73 -8.56 -5.30
N PRO A 385 -34.69 -8.90 -6.60
CA PRO A 385 -34.18 -8.01 -7.64
C PRO A 385 -34.96 -6.70 -7.79
N GLU A 386 -36.20 -6.65 -7.28
CA GLU A 386 -37.04 -5.44 -7.31
C GLU A 386 -36.98 -4.62 -6.02
N CYS A 387 -36.14 -4.99 -5.05
CA CYS A 387 -35.97 -4.26 -3.81
C CYS A 387 -34.63 -3.50 -3.75
N SER A 388 -34.72 -2.17 -3.62
CA SER A 388 -33.60 -1.30 -3.25
C SER A 388 -33.76 -0.86 -1.81
N GLU A 389 -32.91 -1.36 -0.92
CA GLU A 389 -33.00 -1.06 0.52
C GLU A 389 -32.73 0.43 0.80
N TRP A 390 -33.66 1.07 1.51
CA TRP A 390 -33.67 2.52 1.68
C TRP A 390 -32.54 3.03 2.57
N THR A 391 -32.23 2.37 3.68
CA THR A 391 -31.21 2.83 4.63
C THR A 391 -29.82 2.83 4.00
N SER A 392 -29.50 1.81 3.21
CA SER A 392 -28.29 1.72 2.38
C SER A 392 -28.23 2.86 1.36
N TYR A 393 -29.34 3.14 0.67
CA TYR A 393 -29.41 4.29 -0.24
C TYR A 393 -29.24 5.62 0.48
N SER A 394 -29.92 5.83 1.61
CA SER A 394 -29.84 7.09 2.36
C SER A 394 -28.46 7.33 2.96
N ALA A 395 -27.76 6.27 3.36
CA ALA A 395 -26.44 6.38 3.99
C ALA A 395 -25.29 6.46 2.96
N ARG A 396 -25.41 5.74 1.84
CA ARG A 396 -24.30 5.54 0.89
C ARG A 396 -24.62 5.93 -0.56
N GLY A 397 -25.90 6.11 -0.90
CA GLY A 397 -26.36 6.38 -2.26
C GLY A 397 -26.49 5.15 -3.14
N ASN A 398 -26.30 3.94 -2.58
CA ASN A 398 -26.35 2.70 -3.33
C ASN A 398 -27.79 2.21 -3.49
N TYR A 399 -28.18 1.88 -4.72
CA TYR A 399 -29.47 1.26 -5.02
C TYR A 399 -29.30 0.19 -6.09
N LYS A 400 -30.29 -0.70 -6.20
CA LYS A 400 -30.27 -1.85 -7.10
C LYS A 400 -30.94 -1.49 -8.43
N ILE A 401 -30.38 -2.06 -9.49
CA ILE A 401 -30.98 -2.12 -10.82
C ILE A 401 -31.00 -3.57 -11.29
N SER A 402 -31.99 -3.94 -12.12
CA SER A 402 -32.12 -5.29 -12.67
C SER A 402 -32.55 -5.25 -14.13
N ASN A 403 -32.33 -6.32 -14.88
CA ASN A 403 -32.94 -6.55 -16.18
C ASN A 403 -33.75 -7.86 -16.22
N GLY A 404 -34.10 -8.40 -15.04
CA GLY A 404 -34.77 -9.68 -14.86
C GLY A 404 -33.86 -10.92 -15.01
N SER A 405 -32.67 -10.78 -15.61
CA SER A 405 -31.67 -11.87 -15.72
C SER A 405 -30.53 -11.76 -14.71
N SER A 406 -30.23 -10.54 -14.28
CA SER A 406 -29.22 -10.25 -13.25
C SER A 406 -29.58 -8.95 -12.53
N MET A 407 -28.89 -8.69 -11.42
CA MET A 407 -29.01 -7.47 -10.65
C MET A 407 -27.63 -7.01 -10.20
N ILE A 408 -27.45 -5.69 -10.09
CA ILE A 408 -26.22 -5.08 -9.58
C ILE A 408 -26.55 -3.80 -8.82
N GLN A 409 -25.67 -3.37 -7.92
CA GLN A 409 -25.79 -2.07 -7.27
C GLN A 409 -25.17 -0.98 -8.14
N VAL A 410 -25.75 0.22 -8.06
CA VAL A 410 -25.19 1.42 -8.67
C VAL A 410 -25.24 2.57 -7.69
N GLN A 411 -24.37 3.55 -7.90
CA GLN A 411 -24.33 4.79 -7.15
C GLN A 411 -24.22 5.95 -8.14
N THR A 412 -25.23 6.83 -8.15
CA THR A 412 -25.33 7.96 -9.08
C THR A 412 -25.20 9.30 -8.36
N GLY A 413 -24.57 9.35 -7.18
CA GLY A 413 -24.44 10.57 -6.38
C GLY A 413 -23.66 11.71 -7.05
N THR A 414 -22.84 11.40 -8.06
CA THR A 414 -22.15 12.39 -8.91
C THR A 414 -23.06 13.03 -9.96
N VAL A 415 -24.26 12.49 -10.16
CA VAL A 415 -25.30 12.99 -11.07
C VAL A 415 -26.37 13.71 -10.25
N SER A 416 -26.04 14.88 -9.71
CA SER A 416 -26.84 15.57 -8.69
C SER A 416 -28.27 15.92 -9.08
N ALA A 417 -28.58 15.98 -10.38
CA ALA A 417 -29.92 16.27 -10.89
C ALA A 417 -30.81 15.02 -11.03
N PHE A 418 -30.25 13.83 -10.83
CA PHE A 418 -30.96 12.56 -10.98
C PHE A 418 -31.42 12.01 -9.63
N ASP A 419 -32.72 11.85 -9.45
CA ASP A 419 -33.33 11.19 -8.28
C ASP A 419 -33.81 9.78 -8.67
N PRO A 420 -33.08 8.70 -8.31
CA PRO A 420 -33.48 7.36 -8.69
C PRO A 420 -34.82 6.94 -8.06
N THR A 421 -35.25 7.60 -6.98
CA THR A 421 -36.52 7.30 -6.31
C THR A 421 -37.72 7.88 -7.05
N SER A 422 -37.55 8.92 -7.88
CA SER A 422 -38.65 9.42 -8.73
C SER A 422 -38.84 8.61 -10.01
N HIS A 423 -37.88 7.74 -10.36
CA HIS A 423 -37.82 6.97 -11.61
C HIS A 423 -37.88 5.45 -11.40
N ARG A 424 -38.49 4.99 -10.30
CA ARG A 424 -38.63 3.55 -9.98
C ARG A 424 -39.29 2.78 -11.12
N GLY A 425 -38.76 1.61 -11.43
CA GLY A 425 -39.24 0.76 -12.52
C GLY A 425 -38.92 1.27 -13.93
N GLU A 426 -38.38 2.49 -14.07
CA GLU A 426 -37.97 3.01 -15.37
C GLU A 426 -36.65 2.36 -15.81
N VAL A 427 -36.52 2.16 -17.12
CA VAL A 427 -35.33 1.58 -17.74
C VAL A 427 -34.27 2.67 -17.92
N LEU A 428 -33.07 2.38 -17.44
CA LEU A 428 -31.86 3.13 -17.75
C LEU A 428 -31.29 2.57 -19.06
N GLY A 429 -31.05 3.45 -20.03
CA GLY A 429 -30.42 3.09 -21.30
C GLY A 429 -29.03 2.48 -21.05
N ALA A 430 -28.23 3.14 -20.21
CA ALA A 430 -27.00 2.58 -19.67
C ALA A 430 -26.58 3.24 -18.36
N VAL A 431 -25.82 2.49 -17.56
CA VAL A 431 -25.05 3.01 -16.42
C VAL A 431 -23.59 2.61 -16.62
N SER A 432 -22.71 3.60 -16.71
CA SER A 432 -21.26 3.41 -16.74
C SER A 432 -20.64 3.88 -15.43
N GLY A 433 -19.41 3.45 -15.13
CA GLY A 433 -18.73 3.91 -13.93
C GLY A 433 -17.56 3.02 -13.56
N THR A 434 -16.90 3.33 -12.44
CA THR A 434 -15.88 2.46 -11.88
C THR A 434 -16.53 1.39 -11.01
N LEU A 435 -16.09 0.14 -11.18
CA LEU A 435 -16.57 -0.98 -10.39
C LEU A 435 -15.87 -1.01 -9.03
N ARG A 436 -16.64 -1.08 -7.94
CA ARG A 436 -16.13 -1.14 -6.57
C ARG A 436 -16.68 -2.35 -5.83
N ASN A 437 -15.81 -3.06 -5.13
CA ASN A 437 -16.18 -4.11 -4.18
C ASN A 437 -16.41 -3.49 -2.79
N PHE A 438 -17.40 -3.98 -2.06
CA PHE A 438 -17.58 -3.69 -0.64
C PHE A 438 -17.91 -4.98 0.10
N SER A 439 -17.00 -5.41 0.98
CA SER A 439 -17.20 -6.59 1.82
C SER A 439 -18.37 -6.38 2.78
N GLY A 440 -19.32 -7.32 2.82
CA GLY A 440 -20.38 -7.33 3.84
C GLY A 440 -21.79 -7.70 3.38
N GLY A 441 -22.00 -8.18 2.15
CA GLY A 441 -23.31 -8.61 1.66
C GLY A 441 -23.27 -9.75 0.63
N SER A 442 -24.44 -10.06 0.04
CA SER A 442 -24.58 -11.00 -1.08
C SER A 442 -24.42 -10.34 -2.45
N LEU A 443 -24.56 -9.01 -2.53
CA LEU A 443 -24.30 -8.15 -3.69
C LEU A 443 -23.19 -7.16 -3.34
N ASN A 444 -21.94 -7.56 -3.58
CA ASN A 444 -20.77 -6.79 -3.12
C ASN A 444 -20.23 -5.80 -4.17
N TRP A 445 -20.79 -5.80 -5.39
CA TRP A 445 -20.29 -4.98 -6.49
C TRP A 445 -21.21 -3.80 -6.78
N THR A 446 -20.64 -2.60 -6.77
CA THR A 446 -21.32 -1.34 -7.11
C THR A 446 -20.65 -0.66 -8.30
N ILE A 447 -21.45 -0.22 -9.28
CA ILE A 447 -20.97 0.69 -10.33
C ILE A 447 -21.16 2.11 -9.83
N GLU A 448 -20.05 2.83 -9.62
CA GLU A 448 -20.10 4.24 -9.22
C GLU A 448 -19.94 5.15 -10.44
N ALA A 449 -20.99 5.91 -10.76
CA ALA A 449 -20.94 6.88 -11.84
C ALA A 449 -19.89 7.97 -11.55
N ARG A 450 -19.10 8.34 -12.55
CA ARG A 450 -18.04 9.35 -12.40
C ARG A 450 -18.58 10.75 -12.54
N CYS A 451 -19.53 10.94 -13.45
CA CYS A 451 -20.18 12.22 -13.74
C CYS A 451 -21.53 11.98 -14.48
N PRO A 452 -22.30 13.03 -14.82
CA PRO A 452 -23.56 12.89 -15.57
C PRO A 452 -23.46 12.13 -16.90
N ASP A 453 -22.31 12.15 -17.57
CA ASP A 453 -22.10 11.45 -18.86
C ASP A 453 -22.19 9.93 -18.74
N ASP A 454 -22.03 9.39 -17.54
CA ASP A 454 -22.04 7.96 -17.29
C ASP A 454 -23.47 7.40 -17.14
N LEU A 455 -24.49 8.25 -17.04
CA LEU A 455 -25.88 7.83 -16.87
C LEU A 455 -26.72 8.20 -18.10
N ALA A 456 -27.12 7.19 -18.88
CA ALA A 456 -27.93 7.37 -20.08
C ALA A 456 -29.40 7.03 -19.83
N CYS A 457 -30.28 8.03 -19.87
CA CYS A 457 -31.71 7.90 -19.61
C CYS A 457 -32.48 9.19 -20.02
N GLU A 458 -33.81 9.20 -19.92
CA GLU A 458 -34.66 10.37 -20.25
C GLU A 458 -34.92 11.30 -19.04
N ALA A 459 -34.41 10.95 -17.86
CA ALA A 459 -34.60 11.74 -16.64
C ALA A 459 -33.69 12.98 -16.58
N PRO A 460 -34.02 13.97 -15.74
CA PRO A 460 -33.14 15.11 -15.50
C PRO A 460 -31.74 14.68 -15.05
N GLY A 461 -30.72 15.30 -15.65
CA GLY A 461 -29.32 15.00 -15.36
C GLY A 461 -28.71 13.84 -16.16
N CYS A 462 -29.52 13.03 -16.83
CA CYS A 462 -29.04 11.98 -17.72
C CYS A 462 -28.63 12.53 -19.09
N VAL A 463 -27.71 11.82 -19.75
CA VAL A 463 -27.46 11.99 -21.19
C VAL A 463 -28.43 11.12 -22.02
N PRO A 464 -28.80 11.52 -23.24
CA PRO A 464 -29.77 10.78 -24.05
C PRO A 464 -29.23 9.44 -24.58
N ALA A 465 -27.90 9.28 -24.63
CA ALA A 465 -27.25 8.07 -25.10
C ALA A 465 -25.88 7.91 -24.42
N PRO A 466 -25.35 6.67 -24.29
CA PRO A 466 -24.03 6.44 -23.71
C PRO A 466 -22.95 7.18 -24.52
N LYS A 467 -22.09 7.93 -23.83
CA LYS A 467 -20.95 8.58 -24.45
C LYS A 467 -19.74 7.63 -24.52
N PRO A 468 -18.87 7.76 -25.54
CA PRO A 468 -17.57 7.08 -25.56
C PRO A 468 -16.72 7.51 -24.36
N SER A 469 -15.86 6.63 -23.85
CA SER A 469 -15.02 6.94 -22.68
C SER A 469 -14.02 8.08 -22.92
N LYS A 470 -13.73 8.35 -24.20
CA LYS A 470 -12.86 9.45 -24.65
C LYS A 470 -13.52 10.83 -24.56
N GLU A 471 -14.83 10.85 -24.37
CA GLU A 471 -15.63 12.08 -24.24
C GLU A 471 -16.28 12.16 -22.85
N ALA A 472 -16.74 11.03 -22.32
CA ALA A 472 -17.43 10.94 -21.04
C ALA A 472 -16.54 11.35 -19.87
N CYS A 473 -16.95 12.39 -19.14
CA CYS A 473 -16.23 12.92 -17.97
C CYS A 473 -14.81 13.42 -18.29
N VAL A 474 -14.54 13.77 -19.55
CA VAL A 474 -13.24 14.27 -19.99
C VAL A 474 -13.24 15.80 -20.02
N ARG A 475 -12.24 16.40 -19.36
CA ARG A 475 -11.97 17.85 -19.41
C ARG A 475 -10.50 18.09 -19.73
N ALA A 476 -10.20 18.41 -20.99
CA ALA A 476 -8.84 18.75 -21.42
C ALA A 476 -8.31 20.00 -20.71
N ARG A 477 -6.99 20.05 -20.45
CA ARG A 477 -6.32 21.29 -20.01
C ARG A 477 -6.31 22.32 -21.12
N SER A 478 -6.73 23.53 -20.79
CA SER A 478 -6.56 24.72 -21.62
C SER A 478 -5.39 25.57 -21.09
N LEU A 479 -4.83 26.45 -21.94
CA LEU A 479 -3.73 27.33 -21.55
C LEU A 479 -4.12 28.34 -20.45
N ASP A 480 -5.42 28.56 -20.26
CA ASP A 480 -5.99 29.50 -19.28
C ASP A 480 -6.45 28.81 -17.99
N ASP A 481 -6.32 27.47 -17.88
CA ASP A 481 -6.66 26.78 -16.64
C ASP A 481 -5.61 27.13 -15.57
N ASN A 482 -6.07 27.74 -14.47
CA ASN A 482 -5.23 28.00 -13.31
C ASN A 482 -5.12 26.68 -12.50
N ASP A 483 -4.04 25.94 -12.71
CA ASP A 483 -3.82 24.59 -12.14
C ASP A 483 -3.88 24.53 -10.59
N ALA A 484 -3.85 25.68 -9.92
CA ALA A 484 -4.00 25.80 -8.46
C ALA A 484 -5.46 25.82 -7.97
N GLU A 485 -6.44 25.97 -8.86
CA GLU A 485 -7.86 26.14 -8.50
C GLU A 485 -8.78 25.03 -9.03
N THR A 486 -8.28 24.10 -9.86
CA THR A 486 -9.11 23.03 -10.41
C THR A 486 -8.97 21.76 -9.58
N ASN A 487 -9.91 21.55 -8.65
CA ASN A 487 -10.66 20.31 -8.45
C ASN A 487 -11.71 20.44 -7.34
#